data_AF-A0A950RQU4-F1
#
_entry.id   AF-A0A950RQU4-F1
#
_cell.length_a   1.000
_cell.length_b   1.000
_cell.length_c   1.000
_cell.angle_alpha   90.00
_cell.angle_beta   90.00
_cell.angle_gamma   90.00
#
_symmetry.space_group_name_H-M   'P 1'
#
loop_
_entity.id
_entity.type
_entity.pdbx_description
1 polymer ?
#
loop_
_entity_poly.entity_id
_entity_poly.type
_entity_poly.pdbx_seq_one_letter_code
_entity_poly.pdbx_strand_id
1 'polypeptide(L)'
;IHAAIEAAETGHIVFGTLHTSGAASTINRIIDVFPKEQQDQVRTQLSTALIGVLSQTLLPKKPEGVIAAYEMMVVTAAIANLIRENKTYRIDSSIQTGRKEGMMLLDDNLFKLWRNELCDKEECLLRSQKPQELAARMAQAERGILEEEDLEGEGDEDEDEDEDEDEEEEDRPRRPRR
;
A
#
# COMPACT_ATOMS: atom_id res chain seq x y z
N ILE A 1 12.89 6.34 -16.18
CA ILE A 1 11.41 6.20 -16.30
C ILE A 1 11.04 5.48 -17.60
N HIS A 2 11.29 6.02 -18.80
CA HIS A 2 10.96 5.36 -20.09
C HIS A 2 11.35 3.86 -20.15
N ALA A 3 12.64 3.53 -19.97
CA ALA A 3 13.12 2.15 -19.99
C ALA A 3 12.51 1.22 -18.91
N ALA A 4 11.98 1.77 -17.82
CA ALA A 4 11.27 0.98 -16.81
C ALA A 4 9.86 0.60 -17.27
N ILE A 5 9.19 1.48 -18.03
CA ILE A 5 7.88 1.21 -18.64
C ILE A 5 8.04 0.16 -19.75
N GLU A 6 9.03 0.31 -20.63
CA GLU A 6 9.31 -0.66 -21.70
C GLU A 6 9.70 -2.05 -21.15
N ALA A 7 10.48 -2.10 -20.08
CA ALA A 7 10.82 -3.36 -19.42
C ALA A 7 9.58 -4.03 -18.79
N ALA A 8 8.69 -3.25 -18.17
CA ALA A 8 7.43 -3.75 -17.63
C ALA A 8 6.46 -4.24 -18.72
N GLU A 9 6.32 -3.52 -19.83
CA GLU A 9 5.53 -3.95 -21.00
C GLU A 9 6.04 -5.26 -21.62
N THR A 10 7.35 -5.52 -21.55
CA THR A 10 7.98 -6.75 -22.05
C THR A 10 7.99 -7.90 -21.03
N GLY A 11 7.29 -7.74 -19.90
CA GLY A 11 7.08 -8.82 -18.91
C GLY A 11 8.11 -8.89 -17.78
N HIS A 12 8.98 -7.88 -17.62
CA HIS A 12 9.88 -7.80 -16.48
C HIS A 12 9.19 -7.17 -15.27
N ILE A 13 9.42 -7.69 -14.07
CA ILE A 13 9.00 -7.01 -12.84
C ILE A 13 10.00 -5.88 -12.56
N VAL A 14 9.53 -4.63 -12.53
CA VAL A 14 10.36 -3.44 -12.36
C VAL A 14 9.94 -2.67 -11.11
N PHE A 15 10.89 -2.50 -10.18
CA PHE A 15 10.71 -1.65 -9.00
C PHE A 15 11.26 -0.25 -9.26
N GLY A 16 10.59 0.77 -8.73
CA GLY A 16 11.01 2.16 -8.85
C GLY A 16 10.50 3.01 -7.70
N THR A 17 11.29 4.00 -7.30
CA THR A 17 10.98 4.91 -6.18
C THR A 17 10.74 6.33 -6.69
N LEU A 18 9.67 6.99 -6.23
CA LEU A 18 9.37 8.38 -6.55
C LEU A 18 9.12 9.19 -5.27
N HIS A 19 9.44 10.48 -5.30
CA HIS A 19 9.13 11.42 -4.22
C HIS A 19 7.74 12.04 -4.44
N THR A 20 6.71 11.27 -4.11
CA THR A 20 5.29 11.60 -4.29
C THR A 20 4.48 11.11 -3.09
N SER A 21 3.35 11.77 -2.80
CA SER A 21 2.52 11.53 -1.61
C SER A 21 1.16 10.97 -2.02
N GLY A 22 1.11 9.70 -2.44
CA GLY A 22 -0.09 9.00 -2.86
C GLY A 22 -0.08 8.58 -4.33
N ALA A 23 -0.78 7.51 -4.66
CA ALA A 23 -0.75 6.78 -5.92
C ALA A 23 -1.21 7.63 -7.11
N ALA A 24 -2.28 8.42 -6.96
CA ALA A 24 -2.74 9.34 -8.00
C ALA A 24 -1.66 10.39 -8.35
N SER A 25 -0.94 10.91 -7.34
CA SER A 25 0.16 11.85 -7.55
C SER A 25 1.37 11.18 -8.20
N THR A 26 1.68 9.93 -7.85
CA THR A 26 2.73 9.12 -8.49
C THR A 26 2.45 8.90 -9.97
N ILE A 27 1.23 8.52 -10.34
CA ILE A 27 0.81 8.31 -11.74
C ILE A 27 0.95 9.60 -12.55
N ASN A 28 0.40 10.72 -12.04
CA ASN A 28 0.53 12.01 -12.70
C ASN A 28 2.01 12.40 -12.87
N ARG A 29 2.83 12.23 -11.83
CA ARG A 29 4.28 12.51 -11.88
C ARG A 29 5.04 11.65 -12.88
N ILE A 30 4.66 10.38 -13.08
CA ILE A 30 5.26 9.52 -14.11
C ILE A 30 4.91 10.00 -15.51
N ILE A 31 3.71 10.55 -15.73
CA ILE A 31 3.28 11.06 -17.04
C ILE A 31 3.89 12.44 -17.33
N ASP A 32 3.94 13.33 -16.33
CA ASP A 32 4.36 14.73 -16.47
C ASP A 32 5.85 14.93 -16.81
N VAL A 33 6.71 13.90 -16.68
CA VAL A 33 8.11 13.98 -17.14
C VAL A 33 8.25 13.88 -18.65
N PHE A 34 7.20 13.43 -19.36
CA PHE A 34 7.23 13.26 -20.81
C PHE A 34 6.67 14.50 -21.54
N PRO A 35 7.16 14.80 -22.77
CA PRO A 35 6.59 15.84 -23.62
C PRO A 35 5.09 15.60 -23.85
N LYS A 36 4.31 16.68 -23.91
CA LYS A 36 2.83 16.63 -24.03
C LYS A 36 2.36 15.68 -25.14
N GLU A 37 3.03 15.71 -26.28
CA GLU A 37 2.70 14.89 -27.46
C GLU A 37 2.82 13.37 -27.20
N GLN A 38 3.55 12.96 -26.15
CA GLN A 38 3.77 11.57 -25.76
C GLN A 38 2.94 11.15 -24.53
N GLN A 39 2.34 12.10 -23.80
CA GLN A 39 1.71 11.82 -22.50
C GLN A 39 0.55 10.83 -22.60
N ASP A 40 -0.26 10.90 -23.66
CA ASP A 40 -1.41 9.97 -23.83
C ASP A 40 -0.98 8.57 -24.26
N GLN A 41 0.14 8.44 -24.98
CA GLN A 41 0.77 7.15 -25.23
C GLN A 41 1.27 6.56 -23.90
N VAL A 42 2.12 7.29 -23.17
CA VAL A 42 2.70 6.85 -21.89
C VAL A 42 1.60 6.49 -20.88
N ARG A 43 0.53 7.28 -20.81
CA ARG A 43 -0.67 7.01 -20.00
C ARG A 43 -1.32 5.67 -20.35
N THR A 44 -1.43 5.37 -21.65
CA THR A 44 -1.98 4.11 -22.14
C THR A 44 -1.09 2.93 -21.75
N GLN A 45 0.24 3.05 -21.96
CA GLN A 45 1.23 2.03 -21.58
C GLN A 45 1.23 1.78 -20.06
N LEU A 46 1.26 2.86 -19.27
CA LEU A 46 1.22 2.80 -17.81
C LEU A 46 -0.08 2.15 -17.29
N SER A 47 -1.22 2.34 -17.98
CA SER A 47 -2.49 1.69 -17.63
C SER A 47 -2.46 0.16 -17.71
N THR A 48 -1.47 -0.41 -18.39
CA THR A 48 -1.30 -1.86 -18.56
C THR A 48 -0.05 -2.41 -17.89
N ALA A 49 1.00 -1.59 -17.72
CA ALA A 49 2.28 -2.00 -17.15
C ALA A 49 2.40 -1.77 -15.63
N LEU A 50 1.61 -0.85 -15.05
CA LEU A 50 1.64 -0.59 -13.62
C LEU A 50 0.88 -1.69 -12.86
N ILE A 51 1.53 -2.31 -11.88
CA ILE A 51 0.92 -3.35 -11.02
C ILE A 51 0.32 -2.73 -9.74
N GLY A 52 1.00 -1.74 -9.16
CA GLY A 52 0.55 -1.05 -7.96
C GLY A 52 1.46 0.10 -7.56
N VAL A 53 1.05 0.85 -6.54
CA VAL A 53 1.85 1.91 -5.91
C VAL A 53 1.69 1.81 -4.39
N LEU A 54 2.82 1.75 -3.69
CA LEU A 54 2.91 1.90 -2.24
C LEU A 54 3.51 3.27 -1.94
N SER A 55 2.75 4.14 -1.28
CA SER A 55 3.23 5.46 -0.82
C SER A 55 3.34 5.45 0.70
N GLN A 56 4.54 5.70 1.24
CA GLN A 56 4.82 5.57 2.66
C GLN A 56 5.26 6.89 3.32
N THR A 57 4.93 7.07 4.59
CA THR A 57 5.43 8.13 5.46
C THR A 57 5.82 7.54 6.82
N LEU A 58 6.96 7.96 7.36
CA LEU A 58 7.48 7.46 8.63
C LEU A 58 7.11 8.42 9.76
N LEU A 59 6.54 7.89 10.84
CA LEU A 59 6.14 8.63 12.04
C LEU A 59 6.63 7.93 13.32
N PRO A 60 6.82 8.66 14.43
CA PRO A 60 7.21 8.08 15.71
C PRO A 60 6.22 7.01 16.17
N LYS A 61 6.73 5.88 16.67
CA LYS A 61 5.95 4.81 17.28
C LYS A 61 6.02 4.92 18.80
N LYS A 62 4.93 4.57 19.48
CA LYS A 62 4.85 4.41 20.94
C LYS A 62 5.28 3.00 21.38
N PRO A 63 5.94 2.85 22.54
CA PRO A 63 6.54 3.92 23.34
C PRO A 63 7.84 4.46 22.72
N GLU A 64 8.46 3.71 21.81
CA GLU A 64 9.68 4.09 21.10
C GLU A 64 9.72 3.49 19.68
N GLY A 65 10.63 4.00 18.86
CA GLY A 65 10.86 3.55 17.49
C GLY A 65 10.11 4.37 16.43
N VAL A 66 10.01 3.79 15.24
CA VAL A 66 9.40 4.40 14.05
C VAL A 66 8.48 3.36 13.40
N ILE A 67 7.33 3.81 12.91
CA ILE A 67 6.40 2.99 12.14
C ILE A 67 6.12 3.68 10.79
N ALA A 68 5.79 2.88 9.78
CA ALA A 68 5.35 3.36 8.49
C ALA A 68 3.83 3.44 8.47
N ALA A 69 3.28 4.62 8.21
CA ALA A 69 1.94 4.74 7.65
C ALA A 69 2.02 4.67 6.13
N TYR A 70 1.08 4.00 5.49
CA TYR A 70 1.11 3.81 4.05
C TYR A 70 -0.25 3.91 3.37
N GLU A 71 -0.22 4.30 2.10
CA GLU A 71 -1.29 4.14 1.13
C GLU A 71 -0.89 3.04 0.15
N MET A 72 -1.79 2.08 -0.07
CA MET A 72 -1.59 0.98 -1.01
C MET A 72 -2.67 1.03 -2.09
N MET A 73 -2.23 1.02 -3.34
CA MET A 73 -3.09 0.91 -4.52
C MET A 73 -2.62 -0.26 -5.38
N VAL A 74 -3.51 -1.21 -5.65
CA VAL A 74 -3.31 -2.27 -6.66
C VAL A 74 -4.04 -1.87 -7.94
N VAL A 75 -3.43 -2.05 -9.11
CA VAL A 75 -4.05 -1.66 -10.38
C VAL A 75 -5.07 -2.70 -10.83
N THR A 76 -6.33 -2.45 -10.49
CA THR A 76 -7.48 -3.19 -11.02
C THR A 76 -7.86 -2.69 -12.42
N ALA A 77 -8.71 -3.44 -13.14
CA ALA A 77 -9.25 -3.01 -14.43
C ALA A 77 -9.97 -1.64 -14.36
N ALA A 78 -10.58 -1.31 -13.22
CA ALA A 78 -11.20 0.00 -12.98
C ALA A 78 -10.15 1.12 -12.90
N ILE A 79 -9.09 0.92 -12.11
CA ILE A 79 -8.00 1.90 -11.96
C ILE A 79 -7.22 2.05 -13.27
N ALA A 80 -6.92 0.96 -13.98
CA ALA A 80 -6.34 0.99 -15.32
C ALA A 80 -7.18 1.86 -16.28
N ASN A 81 -8.50 1.75 -16.24
CA ASN A 81 -9.38 2.60 -17.04
C ASN A 81 -9.32 4.07 -16.61
N LEU A 82 -9.29 4.38 -15.30
CA LEU A 82 -9.12 5.74 -14.80
C LEU A 82 -7.79 6.38 -15.22
N ILE A 83 -6.70 5.61 -15.25
CA ILE A 83 -5.40 6.07 -15.76
C ILE A 83 -5.53 6.45 -17.24
N ARG A 84 -6.02 5.52 -18.08
CA ARG A 84 -6.19 5.71 -19.53
C ARG A 84 -7.06 6.90 -19.89
N GLU A 85 -8.16 7.07 -19.17
CA GLU A 85 -9.14 8.14 -19.37
C GLU A 85 -8.73 9.50 -18.76
N ASN A 86 -7.52 9.63 -18.20
CA ASN A 86 -7.03 10.81 -17.48
C ASN A 86 -7.96 11.26 -16.32
N LYS A 87 -8.48 10.29 -15.58
CA LYS A 87 -9.40 10.48 -14.43
C LYS A 87 -8.73 10.10 -13.12
N THR A 88 -7.44 10.43 -12.98
CA THR A 88 -6.60 10.05 -11.82
C THR A 88 -7.11 10.61 -10.50
N TYR A 89 -7.85 11.73 -10.52
CA TYR A 89 -8.57 12.29 -9.36
C TYR A 89 -9.69 11.39 -8.79
N ARG A 90 -10.03 10.25 -9.43
CA ARG A 90 -11.00 9.26 -8.92
C ARG A 90 -10.34 8.01 -8.33
N ILE A 91 -9.01 7.95 -8.32
CA ILE A 91 -8.27 6.77 -7.84
C ILE A 91 -8.51 6.58 -6.35
N ASP A 92 -8.50 7.64 -5.55
CA ASP A 92 -8.73 7.58 -4.09
C ASP A 92 -10.06 6.88 -3.74
N SER A 93 -11.16 7.21 -4.44
CA SER A 93 -12.45 6.53 -4.28
C SER A 93 -12.43 5.05 -4.73
N SER A 94 -11.52 4.69 -5.63
CA SER A 94 -11.31 3.30 -6.06
C SER A 94 -10.47 2.53 -5.03
N ILE A 95 -9.51 3.18 -4.38
CA ILE A 95 -8.75 2.64 -3.24
C ILE A 95 -9.69 2.38 -2.06
N GLN A 96 -10.57 3.34 -1.72
CA GLN A 96 -11.56 3.18 -0.64
C GLN A 96 -12.48 1.97 -0.83
N THR A 97 -12.88 1.70 -2.07
CA THR A 97 -13.73 0.54 -2.41
C THR A 97 -12.94 -0.75 -2.63
N GLY A 98 -11.61 -0.67 -2.72
CA GLY A 98 -10.69 -1.78 -3.03
C GLY A 98 -10.08 -2.48 -1.82
N ARG A 99 -10.69 -2.39 -0.62
CA ARG A 99 -10.16 -3.02 0.61
C ARG A 99 -9.93 -4.54 0.42
N LYS A 100 -10.79 -5.23 -0.33
CA LYS A 100 -10.69 -6.68 -0.60
C LYS A 100 -9.49 -7.05 -1.48
N GLU A 101 -8.98 -6.09 -2.24
CA GLU A 101 -7.77 -6.19 -3.04
C GLU A 101 -6.53 -5.66 -2.29
N GLY A 102 -6.61 -5.50 -0.96
CA GLY A 102 -5.51 -5.01 -0.11
C GLY A 102 -5.25 -3.50 -0.24
N MET A 103 -6.19 -2.73 -0.78
CA MET A 103 -6.02 -1.28 -0.93
C MET A 103 -6.42 -0.51 0.34
N MET A 104 -5.69 0.56 0.62
CA MET A 104 -5.91 1.41 1.80
C MET A 104 -5.41 2.83 1.53
N LEU A 105 -6.17 3.86 1.94
CA LEU A 105 -5.69 5.25 1.90
C LEU A 105 -4.74 5.54 3.06
N LEU A 106 -3.84 6.52 2.87
CA LEU A 106 -2.90 6.93 3.93
C LEU A 106 -3.64 7.36 5.21
N ASP A 107 -4.72 8.13 5.08
CA ASP A 107 -5.49 8.63 6.22
C ASP A 107 -6.25 7.50 6.95
N ASP A 108 -6.63 6.43 6.27
CA ASP A 108 -7.23 5.24 6.90
C ASP A 108 -6.17 4.47 7.71
N ASN A 109 -4.96 4.31 7.16
CA ASN A 109 -3.86 3.67 7.86
C ASN A 109 -3.41 4.50 9.08
N LEU A 110 -3.31 5.84 8.95
CA LEU A 110 -3.04 6.76 10.06
C LEU A 110 -4.13 6.71 11.15
N PHE A 111 -5.40 6.55 10.77
CA PHE A 111 -6.50 6.34 11.71
C PHE A 111 -6.33 5.02 12.48
N LYS A 112 -6.05 3.90 11.79
CA LYS A 112 -5.76 2.60 12.39
C LYS A 112 -4.59 2.67 13.39
N LEU A 113 -3.46 3.26 12.99
CA LEU A 113 -2.26 3.38 13.84
C LEU A 113 -2.52 4.20 15.12
N TRP A 114 -3.32 5.27 15.02
CA TRP A 114 -3.76 6.03 16.19
C TRP A 114 -4.75 5.25 17.06
N ARG A 115 -5.73 4.57 16.44
CA ARG A 115 -6.77 3.82 17.14
C ARG A 115 -6.21 2.62 17.92
N ASN A 116 -5.15 2.01 17.41
CA ASN A 116 -4.41 0.93 18.06
C ASN A 116 -3.33 1.44 19.06
N GLU A 117 -3.39 2.74 19.43
CA GLU A 117 -2.49 3.42 20.35
C GLU A 117 -0.99 3.38 19.97
N LEU A 118 -0.66 3.04 18.72
CA LEU A 118 0.72 2.92 18.22
C LEU A 118 1.38 4.27 17.94
N CYS A 119 0.58 5.32 17.72
CA CYS A 119 1.05 6.67 17.36
C CYS A 119 0.34 7.77 18.17
N ASP A 120 0.92 8.97 18.17
CA ASP A 120 0.26 10.16 18.70
C ASP A 120 -0.70 10.80 17.69
N LYS A 121 -1.80 11.33 18.21
CA LYS A 121 -2.82 12.04 17.43
C LYS A 121 -2.20 13.19 16.63
N GLU A 122 -1.29 13.94 17.24
CA GLU A 122 -0.60 15.07 16.63
C GLU A 122 0.29 14.63 15.46
N GLU A 123 1.04 13.53 15.61
CA GLU A 123 1.88 12.96 14.54
C GLU A 123 1.03 12.43 13.38
N CYS A 124 -0.07 11.73 13.66
CA CYS A 124 -0.98 11.28 12.60
C CYS A 124 -1.60 12.44 11.83
N LEU A 125 -2.05 13.51 12.51
CA LEU A 125 -2.61 14.69 11.87
C LEU A 125 -1.56 15.49 11.08
N LEU A 126 -0.29 15.50 11.51
CA LEU A 126 0.81 16.14 10.81
C LEU A 126 1.17 15.44 9.49
N ARG A 127 0.93 14.13 9.38
CA ARG A 127 1.23 13.32 8.18
C ARG A 127 0.04 13.05 7.27
N SER A 128 -1.15 13.47 7.68
CA SER A 128 -2.40 13.24 6.97
C SER A 128 -2.50 14.04 5.66
N GLN A 129 -3.12 13.45 4.64
CA GLN A 129 -3.47 14.15 3.40
C GLN A 129 -4.64 15.11 3.62
N LYS A 130 -5.58 14.74 4.50
CA LYS A 130 -6.76 15.55 4.85
C LYS A 130 -6.93 15.69 6.38
N PRO A 131 -6.09 16.49 7.05
CA PRO A 131 -6.08 16.56 8.51
C PRO A 131 -7.42 16.91 9.16
N GLN A 132 -8.28 17.68 8.48
CA GLN A 132 -9.62 18.02 8.99
C GLN A 132 -10.59 16.83 8.98
N GLU A 133 -10.57 16.00 7.92
CA GLU A 133 -11.38 14.78 7.83
C GLU A 133 -10.90 13.75 8.86
N LEU A 134 -9.58 13.56 8.97
CA LEU A 134 -8.99 12.65 9.94
C LEU A 134 -9.27 13.08 11.39
N ALA A 135 -9.11 14.37 11.72
CA ALA A 135 -9.42 14.89 13.06
C ALA A 135 -10.90 14.72 13.43
N ALA A 136 -11.82 14.86 12.47
CA ALA A 136 -13.24 14.63 12.69
C ALA A 136 -13.53 13.16 13.02
N ARG A 137 -12.97 12.21 12.25
CA ARG A 137 -13.09 10.75 12.52
C ARG A 137 -12.50 10.38 13.87
N MET A 138 -11.32 10.89 14.21
CA MET A 138 -10.71 10.67 15.54
C MET A 138 -11.58 11.20 16.68
N ALA A 139 -12.19 12.38 16.52
CA ALA A 139 -13.07 12.96 17.53
C ALA A 139 -14.42 12.21 17.66
N GLN A 140 -14.89 11.55 16.60
CA GLN A 140 -16.04 10.63 16.64
C GLN A 140 -15.68 9.33 17.38
N ALA A 141 -14.52 8.76 17.07
CA ALA A 141 -13.95 7.58 17.71
C ALA A 141 -13.68 7.75 19.21
N GLU A 142 -13.24 8.93 19.65
CA GLU A 142 -13.08 9.31 21.07
C GLU A 142 -14.42 9.40 21.82
N ARG A 143 -15.52 9.67 21.11
CA ARG A 143 -16.87 9.76 21.67
C ARG A 143 -17.61 8.43 21.69
N GLY A 144 -16.99 7.35 21.19
CA GLY A 144 -17.64 6.05 21.01
C GLY A 144 -18.70 6.05 19.91
N ILE A 145 -18.62 6.97 18.94
CA ILE A 145 -19.55 7.09 17.81
C ILE A 145 -18.80 6.67 16.54
N LEU A 146 -18.68 5.36 16.33
CA LEU A 146 -18.22 4.78 15.06
C LEU A 146 -19.25 3.76 14.58
N GLU A 147 -19.37 3.63 13.27
CA GLU A 147 -20.21 2.62 12.63
C GLU A 147 -19.38 1.34 12.41
N GLU A 148 -20.00 0.17 12.50
CA GLU A 148 -19.29 -1.13 12.45
C GLU A 148 -18.54 -1.36 11.12
N GLU A 149 -18.92 -0.64 10.05
CA GLU A 149 -18.27 -0.66 8.72
C GLU A 149 -16.81 -0.11 8.74
N ASP A 150 -16.41 0.65 9.76
CA ASP A 150 -15.01 1.05 9.98
C ASP A 150 -14.13 -0.09 10.55
N LEU A 151 -14.71 -1.21 11.00
CA LEU A 151 -14.01 -2.32 11.67
C LEU A 151 -13.68 -3.50 10.73
N GLU A 152 -14.39 -3.65 9.62
CA GLU A 152 -14.17 -4.77 8.68
C GLU A 152 -12.97 -4.51 7.76
N GLY A 153 -11.84 -5.13 8.10
CA GLY A 153 -10.60 -5.07 7.31
C GLY A 153 -9.46 -6.02 7.72
N GLU A 154 -9.52 -6.64 8.90
CA GLU A 154 -8.46 -7.50 9.45
C GLU A 154 -8.99 -8.90 9.77
N GLY A 155 -9.04 -9.72 8.72
CA GLY A 155 -8.82 -11.16 8.85
C GLY A 155 -7.36 -11.42 8.50
N ASP A 156 -6.46 -11.22 9.46
CA ASP A 156 -5.07 -11.66 9.34
C ASP A 156 -5.05 -13.19 9.51
N GLU A 157 -5.42 -13.93 8.46
CA GLU A 157 -5.31 -15.39 8.37
C GLU A 157 -3.85 -15.83 8.10
N ASP A 158 -2.93 -15.41 8.98
CA ASP A 158 -1.54 -15.90 9.04
C ASP A 158 -1.39 -16.89 10.22
N GLU A 159 -2.22 -17.95 10.24
CA GLU A 159 -2.02 -19.16 11.06
C GLU A 159 -1.20 -20.21 10.29
N ASP A 160 0.04 -19.86 9.92
CA ASP A 160 1.04 -20.86 9.49
C ASP A 160 1.76 -21.40 10.75
N GLU A 161 1.18 -22.44 11.36
CA GLU A 161 1.81 -23.25 12.41
C GLU A 161 2.93 -24.14 11.81
N ASP A 162 4.11 -23.57 11.56
CA ASP A 162 5.32 -24.34 11.24
C ASP A 162 5.89 -25.04 12.51
N GLU A 163 5.20 -26.08 12.99
CA GLU A 163 5.76 -27.08 13.92
C GLU A 163 6.65 -28.09 13.15
N ASP A 164 7.85 -27.68 12.75
CA ASP A 164 8.88 -28.61 12.27
C ASP A 164 9.63 -29.27 13.45
N GLU A 165 9.29 -30.54 13.72
CA GLU A 165 9.98 -31.39 14.71
C GLU A 165 11.37 -31.85 14.22
N ASP A 166 12.43 -31.16 14.63
CA ASP A 166 13.82 -31.62 14.45
C ASP A 166 14.18 -32.81 15.38
N GLU A 167 13.75 -34.03 15.05
CA GLU A 167 14.36 -35.25 15.60
C GLU A 167 15.69 -35.58 14.88
N GLU A 168 16.82 -35.14 15.44
CA GLU A 168 18.16 -35.50 14.95
C GLU A 168 18.47 -37.01 15.11
N GLU A 169 18.34 -37.79 14.04
CA GLU A 169 18.78 -39.20 13.97
C GLU A 169 20.33 -39.33 13.92
N GLU A 170 21.03 -39.17 15.06
CA GLU A 170 22.43 -39.60 15.22
C GLU A 170 22.53 -41.10 15.62
N ASP A 171 22.69 -42.02 14.65
CA ASP A 171 23.70 -43.09 14.80
C ASP A 171 24.24 -43.64 13.45
N ARG A 172 25.47 -44.13 13.48
CA ARG A 172 26.38 -44.32 12.35
C ARG A 172 26.37 -45.75 11.78
N PRO A 173 26.91 -45.99 10.56
CA PRO A 173 26.58 -47.20 9.81
C PRO A 173 27.23 -48.49 10.34
N ARG A 174 26.40 -49.54 10.48
CA ARG A 174 26.83 -50.89 10.84
C ARG A 174 27.59 -51.57 9.69
N ARG A 175 28.91 -51.69 9.78
CA ARG A 175 29.70 -52.68 9.00
C ARG A 175 29.46 -54.09 9.56
N PRO A 176 29.17 -55.10 8.71
CA PRO A 176 30.19 -56.12 8.39
C PRO A 176 29.99 -56.71 6.96
N ARG A 177 30.64 -57.77 6.44
CA ARG A 177 31.72 -58.71 6.86
C ARG A 177 32.68 -58.95 5.66
N ARG A 178 33.96 -59.20 5.92
CA ARG A 178 34.69 -60.36 5.33
C ARG A 178 35.86 -60.75 6.22
#